data_AF-A0A930FNS3-F1
#
_entry.id   AF-A0A930FNS3-F1
#
_cell.length_a   1.000
_cell.length_b   1.000
_cell.length_c   1.000
_cell.angle_alpha   90.00
_cell.angle_beta   90.00
_cell.angle_gamma   90.00
#
_symmetry.space_group_name_H-M   'P 1'
#
loop_
_entity.id
_entity.type
_entity.pdbx_description
1 polymer ?
#
loop_
_entity_poly.entity_id
_entity_poly.type
_entity_poly.pdbx_seq_one_letter_code
_entity_poly.pdbx_strand_id
1 'polypeptide(L)' 'LSLSGDTRTIYSDSKIAISWVRQKRCKTKLPLEAANKKVFELIERAEKWLHTHTYSNPILKWETQLWGEIPADYGNKK' A
#
# COMPACT_ATOMS: atom_id res chain seq x y z
N LEU A 1 1.05 -1.60 21.88
CA LEU A 1 0.24 -2.82 21.62
C LEU A 1 0.32 -3.18 20.14
N SER A 2 1.25 -4.05 19.77
CA SER A 2 1.10 -4.99 18.66
C SER A 2 2.22 -6.02 18.82
N LEU A 3 1.91 -7.05 19.59
CA LEU A 3 2.72 -8.26 19.67
C LEU A 3 2.60 -9.00 18.33
N SER A 4 3.68 -9.66 17.94
CA SER A 4 3.81 -10.53 16.77
C SER A 4 2.54 -11.34 16.51
N GLY A 5 1.93 -11.19 15.32
CA GLY A 5 0.74 -11.95 14.92
C GLY A 5 -0.56 -11.16 14.78
N ASP A 6 -0.51 -9.83 14.64
CA ASP A 6 -1.71 -9.04 14.32
C ASP A 6 -2.28 -9.44 12.95
N THR A 7 -3.49 -9.99 12.95
CA THR A 7 -4.21 -10.47 11.75
C THR A 7 -5.27 -9.50 11.25
N ARG A 8 -5.30 -8.26 11.76
CA ARG A 8 -6.30 -7.27 11.34
C ARG A 8 -6.26 -7.06 9.83
N THR A 9 -7.45 -6.90 9.27
CA THR A 9 -7.65 -6.59 7.86
C THR A 9 -7.16 -5.17 7.58
N ILE A 10 -6.43 -5.01 6.48
CA ILE A 10 -5.98 -3.72 5.95
C ILE A 10 -6.94 -3.34 4.82
N TYR A 11 -7.59 -2.19 4.95
CA TYR A 11 -8.39 -1.61 3.88
C TYR A 11 -7.58 -0.58 3.10
N SER A 12 -7.72 -0.60 1.78
CA SER A 12 -7.24 0.46 0.90
C SER A 12 -8.29 0.75 -0.16
N ASP A 13 -8.48 2.02 -0.50
CA ASP A 13 -9.34 2.44 -1.60
C ASP A 13 -8.66 2.32 -2.98
N SER A 14 -7.36 1.99 -3.04
CA SER A 14 -6.59 1.88 -4.28
C SER A 14 -6.49 0.44 -4.78
N LYS A 15 -7.27 0.10 -5.82
CA LYS A 15 -7.18 -1.21 -6.49
C LYS A 15 -5.78 -1.47 -7.08
N ILE A 16 -5.10 -0.42 -7.56
CA ILE A 16 -3.76 -0.51 -8.15
C ILE A 16 -2.73 -0.88 -7.08
N ALA A 17 -2.72 -0.18 -5.95
CA ALA A 17 -1.76 -0.44 -4.87
C ALA A 17 -1.96 -1.84 -4.27
N ILE A 18 -3.22 -2.25 -4.04
CA ILE A 18 -3.54 -3.62 -3.59
C ILE A 18 -2.96 -4.65 -4.57
N SER A 19 -3.11 -4.42 -5.88
CA SER A 19 -2.56 -5.30 -6.91
C SER A 19 -1.04 -5.36 -6.87
N TRP A 20 -0.36 -4.23 -6.66
CA TRP A 20 1.11 -4.18 -6.53
C TRP A 20 1.62 -4.94 -5.32
N VAL A 21 0.94 -4.84 -4.17
CA VAL A 21 1.31 -5.60 -2.96
C VAL A 21 1.15 -7.10 -3.21
N ARG A 22 0.03 -7.52 -3.83
CA ARG A 22 -0.19 -8.94 -4.22
C ARG A 22 0.89 -9.46 -5.17
N GLN A 23 1.34 -8.62 -6.11
CA GLN A 23 2.41 -8.94 -7.05
C GLN A 23 3.81 -8.73 -6.47
N LYS A 24 3.92 -8.20 -5.24
CA LYS A 24 5.16 -7.77 -4.59
C LYS A 24 6.02 -6.82 -5.45
N ARG A 25 5.37 -6.08 -6.35
CA ARG A 25 6.03 -5.23 -7.34
C ARG A 25 5.23 -3.97 -7.64
N CYS A 26 5.83 -2.82 -7.38
CA CYS A 26 5.37 -1.51 -7.78
C CYS A 26 5.60 -1.33 -9.29
N LYS A 27 4.53 -0.98 -10.02
CA LYS A 27 4.58 -0.76 -11.48
C LYS A 27 4.34 0.72 -11.83
N THR A 28 4.97 1.61 -11.06
CA THR A 28 4.93 3.05 -11.37
C THR A 28 5.56 3.34 -12.73
N LYS A 29 4.99 4.30 -13.46
CA LYS A 29 5.54 4.83 -14.73
C LYS A 29 6.35 6.12 -14.52
N LEU A 30 6.45 6.59 -13.27
CA LEU A 30 7.21 7.79 -12.94
C LEU A 30 8.70 7.56 -13.26
N PRO A 31 9.37 8.46 -14.00
CA PRO A 31 10.81 8.36 -14.21
C PRO A 31 11.56 8.64 -12.90
N LEU A 32 12.72 7.99 -12.73
CA LEU A 32 13.60 8.24 -11.60
C LEU A 32 14.33 9.57 -11.82
N GLU A 33 14.20 10.48 -10.86
CA GLU A 33 14.81 11.81 -10.85
C GLU A 33 15.43 12.10 -9.47
N ALA A 34 16.35 13.07 -9.40
CA ALA A 34 17.00 13.42 -8.13
C ALA A 34 15.99 13.79 -7.02
N ALA A 35 14.89 14.46 -7.39
CA ALA A 35 13.84 14.88 -6.46
C ALA A 35 13.03 13.72 -5.87
N ASN A 36 12.88 12.60 -6.59
CA ASN A 36 12.06 11.47 -6.17
C ASN A 36 12.87 10.22 -5.77
N LYS A 37 14.20 10.30 -5.79
CA LYS A 37 15.11 9.20 -5.42
C LYS A 37 14.73 8.52 -4.11
N LYS A 38 14.42 9.32 -3.08
CA LYS A 38 14.01 8.80 -1.77
C LYS A 38 12.70 7.99 -1.82
N VAL A 39 11.78 8.32 -2.73
CA VAL A 39 10.55 7.54 -2.93
C VAL A 39 10.87 6.17 -3.53
N PHE A 40 11.76 6.12 -4.52
CA PHE A 40 12.20 4.86 -5.12
C PHE A 40 12.96 3.96 -4.12
N GLU A 41 13.81 4.52 -3.26
CA GLU A 41 14.47 3.78 -2.18
C GLU A 41 13.45 3.15 -1.21
N LEU A 42 12.37 3.87 -0.90
CA LEU A 42 11.29 3.34 -0.06
C LEU A 42 10.51 2.23 -0.76
N ILE A 43 10.25 2.36 -2.06
CA ILE A 43 9.60 1.32 -2.87
C ILE A 43 10.46 0.06 -2.89
N GLU A 44 11.75 0.17 -3.18
CA GLU A 44 12.68 -0.96 -3.21
C GLU A 44 12.73 -1.68 -1.86
N ARG A 45 12.82 -0.89 -0.76
CA ARG A 45 12.79 -1.44 0.60
C ARG A 45 11.48 -2.19 0.88
N ALA A 46 10.34 -1.66 0.45
CA ALA A 46 9.03 -2.29 0.62
C ALA A 46 8.92 -3.60 -0.18
N GLU A 47 9.34 -3.59 -1.45
CA GLU A 47 9.38 -4.81 -2.29
C GLU A 47 10.27 -5.88 -1.68
N LYS A 48 11.48 -5.51 -1.24
CA LYS A 48 12.40 -6.42 -0.55
C LYS A 48 11.75 -7.04 0.69
N TRP A 49 11.02 -6.24 1.48
CA TRP A 49 10.32 -6.76 2.65
C TRP A 49 9.23 -7.76 2.25
N LEU A 50 8.40 -7.44 1.25
CA LEU A 50 7.35 -8.33 0.75
C LEU A 50 7.91 -9.64 0.20
N HIS A 51 9.10 -9.63 -0.40
CA HIS A 51 9.75 -10.84 -0.92
C HIS A 51 10.39 -11.71 0.17
N THR A 52 10.86 -11.10 1.26
CA THR A 52 11.61 -11.80 2.32
C THR A 52 10.75 -12.17 3.53
N HIS A 53 9.52 -11.66 3.62
CA HIS A 53 8.60 -11.91 4.73
C HIS A 53 7.26 -12.46 4.24
N THR A 54 6.54 -13.08 5.16
CA THR A 54 5.13 -13.49 4.97
C THR A 54 4.23 -12.62 5.86
N TYR A 55 2.99 -12.43 5.42
CA TYR A 55 1.96 -11.75 6.19
C TYR A 55 0.64 -12.49 5.99
N SER A 56 -0.18 -12.54 7.05
CA SER A 56 -1.49 -13.18 7.03
C SER A 56 -2.63 -12.16 6.92
N ASN A 57 -2.31 -10.87 7.02
CA ASN A 57 -3.29 -9.79 6.97
C ASN A 57 -4.03 -9.76 5.63
N PRO A 58 -5.37 -9.87 5.64
CA PRO A 58 -6.17 -9.64 4.44
C PRO A 58 -6.02 -8.19 3.99
N ILE A 59 -5.83 -7.98 2.69
CA ILE A 59 -5.81 -6.64 2.08
C ILE A 59 -7.03 -6.52 1.17
N LEU A 60 -8.01 -5.73 1.61
CA LEU A 60 -9.31 -5.58 0.98
C LEU A 60 -9.52 -4.18 0.39
N LYS A 61 -10.34 -4.12 -0.66
CA LYS A 61 -10.77 -2.84 -1.24
C LYS A 61 -11.80 -2.20 -0.31
N TRP A 62 -11.55 -0.94 0.04
CA TRP A 62 -12.56 -0.07 0.64
C TRP A 62 -13.54 0.37 -0.45
N GLU A 63 -14.82 0.03 -0.36
CA GLU A 63 -15.79 0.38 -1.40
C GLU A 63 -16.33 1.81 -1.21
N THR A 64 -15.53 2.79 -1.64
CA THR A 64 -15.81 4.24 -1.49
C THR A 64 -17.22 4.65 -1.93
N GLN A 65 -17.75 4.04 -2.99
CA GLN A 65 -19.10 4.34 -3.50
C GLN A 65 -20.21 3.94 -2.53
N LEU A 66 -19.99 2.87 -1.75
CA LEU A 66 -20.99 2.33 -0.82
C LEU A 66 -20.80 2.87 0.59
N TRP A 67 -19.57 3.14 0.99
CA TRP A 67 -19.20 3.45 2.38
C TRP A 67 -18.73 4.89 2.58
N GLY A 68 -18.67 5.70 1.52
CA GLY A 68 -18.05 7.02 1.54
C GLY A 68 -16.52 6.96 1.55
N GLU A 69 -15.88 8.11 1.72
CA GLU A 69 -14.42 8.20 1.79
C GLU A 69 -13.86 7.33 2.92
N ILE A 70 -12.67 6.75 2.67
CA ILE A 70 -12.01 5.91 3.65
C ILE A 70 -11.66 6.76 4.89
N PRO A 71 -11.77 6.24 6.13
CA PRO A 71 -11.44 7.01 7.34
C PRO A 71 -10.00 7.54 7.41
N ALA A 72 -9.09 6.97 6.60
CA ALA A 72 -7.70 7.40 6.47
C ALA A 72 -7.49 8.45 5.36
N ASP A 73 -8.55 8.91 4.69
CA ASP A 73 -8.46 9.97 3.69
C ASP A 73 -8.05 11.30 4.34
N TYR A 74 -7.31 12.12 3.61
CA TYR A 74 -6.79 13.40 4.10
C TYR A 74 -7.80 14.56 3.97
N GLY A 75 -8.91 14.37 3.26
CA GLY A 75 -9.90 15.43 3.00
C GLY A 75 -9.40 16.55 2.09
N ASN A 76 -8.27 16.37 1.41
CA ASN A 76 -7.59 17.40 0.62
C ASN A 76 -7.87 17.29 -0.89
N LYS A 77 -8.77 16.40 -1.31
CA LYS A 77 -9.20 16.28 -2.71
C LYS A 77 -10.10 17.48 -3.03
N LYS A 78 -9.56 18.48 -3.73
CA LYS A 78 -10.34 19.56 -4.37
C LYS A 78 -10.82 19.12 -5.74
#